data_AF-A0A227JIM9-F1
#
_entry.id   AF-A0A227JIM9-F1
#
_cell.length_a   1.000
_cell.length_b   1.000
_cell.length_c   1.000
_cell.angle_alpha   90.00
_cell.angle_beta   90.00
_cell.angle_gamma   90.00
#
_symmetry.space_group_name_H-M   'P 1'
#
loop_
_entity.id
_entity.type
_entity.pdbx_description
1 polymer ?
#
loop_
_entity_poly.entity_id
_entity_poly.type
_entity_poly.pdbx_seq_one_letter_code
_entity_poly.pdbx_strand_id
1 'polypeptide(L)'
;MLDQAIQQQLKQYLANVKEDVRLVVSLDESKASNDILSLANQIAEMSDFITVERDDNASARKPVMTVTNPVKGTALRFAGLPMGHEFTSLVLALLHSGGHPIKLEPEVIEQIAALDKELDVEVFISLSCQNCPDVVQAFNMMAAI
;
A
#
# COMPACT_ATOMS: atom_id res chain seq x y z
N MET A 1 9.19 7.36 -13.38
CA MET A 1 8.71 6.02 -13.00
C MET A 1 9.93 5.18 -12.59
N LEU A 2 9.78 4.14 -11.75
CA LEU A 2 10.87 3.54 -10.95
C LEU A 2 12.14 3.26 -11.77
N ASP A 3 13.31 3.65 -11.26
CA ASP A 3 14.58 3.31 -11.87
C ASP A 3 14.92 1.82 -11.68
N GLN A 4 15.85 1.32 -12.48
CA GLN A 4 16.20 -0.11 -12.48
C GLN A 4 16.71 -0.62 -11.13
N ALA A 5 17.41 0.20 -10.34
CA ALA A 5 17.92 -0.22 -9.04
C ALA A 5 16.77 -0.40 -8.05
N ILE A 6 15.84 0.55 -8.01
CA ILE A 6 14.62 0.46 -7.19
C ILE A 6 13.76 -0.73 -7.63
N GLN A 7 13.60 -0.96 -8.94
CA GLN A 7 12.84 -2.11 -9.45
C GLN A 7 13.46 -3.44 -9.01
N GLN A 8 14.78 -3.58 -9.05
CA GLN A 8 15.48 -4.79 -8.60
C GLN A 8 15.30 -5.02 -7.11
N GLN A 9 15.46 -3.98 -6.28
CA GLN A 9 15.24 -4.06 -4.84
C GLN A 9 13.79 -4.42 -4.52
N LEU A 10 12.82 -3.76 -5.15
CA LEU A 10 11.42 -4.04 -4.97
C LEU A 10 11.10 -5.50 -5.31
N LYS A 11 11.58 -5.99 -6.45
CA LYS A 11 11.37 -7.40 -6.86
C LYS A 11 11.90 -8.39 -5.83
N GLN A 12 13.03 -8.10 -5.17
CA GLN A 12 13.55 -8.93 -4.07
C GLN A 12 12.61 -8.95 -2.87
N TYR A 13 12.03 -7.79 -2.49
CA TYR A 13 11.04 -7.74 -1.42
C TYR A 13 9.77 -8.50 -1.80
N LEU A 14 9.24 -8.28 -3.01
CA LEU A 14 8.01 -8.90 -3.50
C LEU A 14 8.08 -10.43 -3.60
N ALA A 15 9.28 -11.03 -3.63
CA ALA A 15 9.45 -12.46 -3.49
C ALA A 15 8.88 -13.03 -2.17
N ASN A 16 8.65 -12.18 -1.16
CA ASN A 16 8.04 -12.53 0.12
C ASN A 16 6.51 -12.37 0.15
N VAL A 17 5.88 -11.86 -0.91
CA VAL A 17 4.42 -11.88 -1.08
C VAL A 17 4.00 -13.30 -1.44
N LYS A 18 3.06 -13.87 -0.68
CA LYS A 18 2.59 -15.26 -0.81
C LYS A 18 1.07 -15.38 -0.96
N GLU A 19 0.36 -14.26 -0.85
CA GLU A 19 -1.08 -14.16 -0.97
C GLU A 19 -1.44 -13.10 -2.01
N ASP A 20 -2.66 -13.18 -2.53
CA ASP A 20 -3.18 -12.25 -3.53
C ASP A 20 -3.26 -10.82 -2.97
N VAL A 21 -2.68 -9.89 -3.72
CA VAL A 21 -2.78 -8.45 -3.49
C VAL A 21 -3.38 -7.80 -4.72
N ARG A 22 -4.38 -6.95 -4.52
CA ARG A 22 -4.97 -6.15 -5.59
C ARG A 22 -4.74 -4.67 -5.37
N LEU A 23 -4.18 -4.03 -6.38
CA LEU A 23 -3.99 -2.58 -6.48
C LEU A 23 -5.18 -1.98 -7.20
N VAL A 24 -6.13 -1.44 -6.45
CA VAL A 24 -7.31 -0.77 -7.01
C VAL A 24 -7.01 0.71 -7.18
N VAL A 25 -7.00 1.20 -8.42
CA VAL A 25 -6.72 2.61 -8.74
C VAL A 25 -8.00 3.37 -9.09
N SER A 26 -8.18 4.54 -8.47
CA SER A 26 -9.22 5.51 -8.81
C SER A 26 -8.56 6.78 -9.35
N LEU A 27 -8.82 7.10 -10.61
CA LEU A 27 -8.01 8.04 -11.39
C LEU A 27 -8.85 9.16 -12.03
N ASP A 28 -8.15 10.24 -12.37
CA ASP A 28 -8.62 11.37 -13.19
C ASP A 28 -7.68 11.58 -14.40
N GLU A 29 -7.81 12.69 -15.11
CA GLU A 29 -7.01 13.01 -16.31
C GLU A 29 -5.65 13.66 -15.99
N SER A 30 -5.27 13.77 -14.72
CA SER A 30 -4.05 14.46 -14.31
C SER A 30 -2.78 13.66 -14.60
N LYS A 31 -1.65 14.36 -14.63
CA LYS A 31 -0.32 13.72 -14.66
C LYS A 31 -0.13 12.77 -13.47
N ALA A 32 -0.60 13.14 -12.28
CA ALA A 32 -0.43 12.32 -11.08
C ALA A 32 -1.19 10.99 -11.19
N SER A 33 -2.38 10.99 -11.81
CA SER A 33 -3.12 9.77 -12.13
C SER A 33 -2.32 8.84 -13.06
N ASN A 34 -1.74 9.41 -14.12
CA ASN A 34 -0.88 8.65 -15.01
C ASN A 34 0.33 8.06 -14.27
N ASP A 35 0.97 8.84 -13.40
CA ASP A 35 2.12 8.37 -12.61
C ASP A 35 1.74 7.23 -11.65
N ILE A 36 0.58 7.31 -10.98
CA ILE A 36 0.08 6.24 -10.10
C ILE A 36 -0.20 4.96 -10.89
N LEU A 37 -0.93 5.06 -12.02
CA LEU A 37 -1.23 3.90 -12.84
C LEU A 37 0.04 3.23 -13.34
N SER A 38 1.01 4.04 -13.77
CA SER A 38 2.31 3.57 -14.23
C SER A 38 3.07 2.83 -13.12
N LEU A 39 3.07 3.37 -11.89
CA LEU A 39 3.64 2.71 -10.72
C LEU A 39 2.94 1.38 -10.41
N ALA A 40 1.61 1.37 -10.37
CA ALA A 40 0.83 0.17 -10.06
C ALA A 40 1.11 -0.97 -11.06
N ASN A 41 1.14 -0.65 -12.35
CA ASN A 41 1.45 -1.64 -13.40
C ASN A 41 2.88 -2.18 -13.27
N GLN A 42 3.88 -1.34 -13.00
CA GLN A 42 5.25 -1.81 -12.78
C GLN A 42 5.35 -2.76 -11.58
N ILE A 43 4.61 -2.50 -10.49
CA ILE A 43 4.59 -3.38 -9.32
C ILE A 43 3.98 -4.74 -9.69
N ALA A 44 2.86 -4.74 -10.40
CA ALA A 44 2.19 -5.98 -10.83
C ALA A 44 3.05 -6.82 -11.79
N GLU A 45 3.83 -6.19 -12.67
CA GLU A 45 4.78 -6.92 -13.54
C GLU A 45 5.91 -7.64 -12.78
N MET A 46 6.13 -7.32 -11.49
CA MET A 46 7.18 -7.91 -10.68
C MET A 46 6.73 -9.12 -9.84
N SER A 47 5.43 -9.41 -9.75
CA SER A 47 4.89 -10.49 -8.93
C SER A 47 3.58 -11.05 -9.48
N ASP A 48 3.49 -12.38 -9.62
CA ASP A 48 2.26 -13.06 -10.06
C ASP A 48 1.10 -12.95 -9.06
N PHE A 49 1.38 -12.59 -7.81
CA PHE A 49 0.38 -12.39 -6.76
C PHE A 49 -0.23 -10.98 -6.77
N ILE A 50 0.30 -10.04 -7.56
CA ILE A 50 -0.13 -8.65 -7.55
C ILE A 50 -0.85 -8.33 -8.84
N THR A 51 -2.09 -7.87 -8.73
CA THR A 51 -2.92 -7.46 -9.87
C THR A 51 -3.31 -5.99 -9.76
N VAL A 52 -3.59 -5.36 -10.89
CA VAL A 52 -4.11 -3.97 -10.95
C VAL A 52 -5.55 -4.00 -11.46
N GLU A 53 -6.42 -3.27 -10.77
CA GLU A 53 -7.80 -3.02 -11.19
C GLU A 53 -8.04 -1.52 -11.22
N ARG A 54 -8.70 -1.00 -12.26
CA ARG A 54 -9.17 0.39 -12.28
C ARG A 54 -10.64 0.44 -11.91
N ASP A 55 -10.94 1.17 -10.84
CA ASP A 55 -12.29 1.55 -10.43
C ASP A 55 -12.31 3.02 -10.01
N ASP A 56 -12.76 3.87 -10.92
CA ASP A 56 -12.83 5.32 -10.73
C ASP A 56 -13.93 5.76 -9.74
N ASN A 57 -14.75 4.82 -9.25
CA ASN A 57 -15.78 5.04 -8.23
C ASN A 57 -15.35 4.53 -6.84
N ALA A 58 -14.24 3.81 -6.72
CA ALA A 58 -13.75 3.24 -5.45
C ALA A 58 -13.32 4.31 -4.42
N SER A 59 -13.13 5.56 -4.85
CA SER A 59 -12.73 6.68 -3.99
C SER A 59 -13.20 8.00 -4.59
N ALA A 60 -13.69 8.90 -3.72
CA ALA A 60 -13.96 10.29 -4.08
C ALA A 60 -12.68 11.10 -4.32
N ARG A 61 -11.56 10.74 -3.66
CA ARG A 61 -10.24 11.32 -3.94
C ARG A 61 -9.62 10.69 -5.18
N LYS A 62 -9.01 11.53 -6.01
CA LYS A 62 -8.27 11.14 -7.22
C LYS A 62 -6.96 11.96 -7.30
N PRO A 63 -5.81 11.33 -7.60
CA PRO A 63 -5.63 9.89 -7.78
C PRO A 63 -5.47 9.13 -6.45
N VAL A 64 -5.97 7.89 -6.40
CA VAL A 64 -5.79 6.97 -5.27
C VAL A 64 -5.34 5.61 -5.79
N MET A 65 -4.43 4.97 -5.08
CA MET A 65 -4.13 3.54 -5.19
C MET A 65 -4.45 2.87 -3.85
N THR A 66 -5.32 1.88 -3.87
CA THR A 66 -5.65 1.06 -2.71
C THR A 66 -4.93 -0.27 -2.81
N VAL A 67 -4.12 -0.61 -1.81
CA VAL A 67 -3.56 -1.95 -1.63
C VAL A 67 -4.58 -2.77 -0.85
N THR A 68 -5.07 -3.85 -1.43
CA THR A 68 -6.08 -4.71 -0.81
C THR A 68 -5.66 -6.18 -0.83
N ASN A 69 -6.11 -6.95 0.15
CA ASN A 69 -6.12 -8.42 0.06
C ASN A 69 -7.59 -8.87 -0.06
N PRO A 70 -8.01 -9.46 -1.19
CA PRO A 70 -9.41 -9.81 -1.42
C PRO A 70 -9.92 -10.95 -0.51
N VAL A 71 -9.02 -11.78 0.02
CA VAL A 71 -9.36 -12.88 0.92
C VAL A 71 -9.53 -12.39 2.36
N LYS A 72 -8.62 -11.52 2.82
CA LYS A 72 -8.63 -10.95 4.18
C LYS A 72 -9.55 -9.73 4.31
N GLY A 73 -9.92 -9.10 3.20
CA GLY A 73 -10.75 -7.90 3.20
C GLY A 73 -10.04 -6.63 3.70
N THR A 74 -8.70 -6.62 3.74
CA THR A 74 -7.92 -5.46 4.17
C THR A 74 -7.82 -4.41 3.06
N ALA A 75 -7.73 -3.13 3.43
CA ALA A 75 -7.63 -2.02 2.48
C ALA A 75 -6.79 -0.87 3.02
N LEU A 76 -5.72 -0.52 2.29
CA LEU A 76 -4.81 0.58 2.61
C LEU A 76 -4.79 1.56 1.45
N ARG A 77 -5.15 2.83 1.67
CA ARG A 77 -5.32 3.82 0.59
C ARG A 77 -4.17 4.83 0.58
N PHE A 78 -3.50 4.96 -0.55
CA PHE A 78 -2.53 6.01 -0.83
C PHE A 78 -3.15 7.02 -1.79
N ALA A 79 -3.46 8.22 -1.30
CA ALA A 79 -3.95 9.34 -2.11
C ALA A 79 -2.78 10.22 -2.56
N GLY A 80 -2.58 10.34 -3.87
CA GLY A 80 -1.34 10.89 -4.43
C GLY A 80 -0.23 9.84 -4.58
N LEU A 81 0.90 10.24 -5.19
CA LEU A 81 1.98 9.33 -5.57
C LEU A 81 2.88 8.97 -4.35
N PRO A 82 2.88 7.71 -3.87
CA PRO A 82 3.62 7.31 -2.65
C PRO A 82 5.10 7.04 -2.94
N MET A 83 5.86 8.11 -3.12
CA MET A 83 7.30 8.08 -3.41
C MET A 83 8.11 8.75 -2.27
N GLY A 84 9.42 8.93 -2.46
CA GLY A 84 10.28 9.50 -1.43
C GLY A 84 10.33 8.59 -0.20
N HIS A 85 10.18 9.15 1.00
CA HIS A 85 10.19 8.37 2.24
C HIS A 85 8.99 7.41 2.35
N GLU A 86 7.86 7.71 1.70
CA GLU A 86 6.67 6.85 1.72
C GLU A 86 6.75 5.66 0.76
N PHE A 87 7.78 5.58 -0.08
CA PHE A 87 7.99 4.40 -0.91
C PHE A 87 8.18 3.14 -0.04
N THR A 88 8.91 3.25 1.07
CA THR A 88 9.05 2.16 2.04
C THR A 88 7.71 1.77 2.66
N SER A 89 6.84 2.75 2.96
CA SER A 89 5.50 2.51 3.50
C SER A 89 4.62 1.74 2.51
N LEU A 90 4.73 2.03 1.21
CA LEU A 90 4.08 1.23 0.16
C LEU A 90 4.64 -0.19 0.11
N VAL A 91 5.96 -0.38 0.16
CA VAL A 91 6.57 -1.72 0.14
C VAL A 91 6.06 -2.57 1.31
N LEU A 92 6.01 -2.01 2.52
CA LEU A 92 5.46 -2.73 3.68
C LEU A 92 3.97 -3.00 3.55
N ALA A 93 3.18 -2.07 3.01
CA ALA A 93 1.75 -2.30 2.74
C ALA A 93 1.53 -3.49 1.80
N LEU A 94 2.32 -3.61 0.73
CA LEU A 94 2.30 -4.75 -0.19
C LEU A 94 2.68 -6.05 0.51
N LEU A 95 3.75 -6.04 1.30
CA LEU A 95 4.23 -7.21 2.03
C LEU A 95 3.20 -7.72 3.03
N HIS A 96 2.69 -6.85 3.91
CA HIS A 96 1.74 -7.26 4.95
C HIS A 96 0.40 -7.70 4.35
N SER A 97 -0.12 -6.97 3.34
CA SER A 97 -1.30 -7.42 2.60
C SER A 97 -1.06 -8.74 1.89
N GLY A 98 0.17 -8.99 1.43
CA GLY A 98 0.61 -10.20 0.76
C GLY A 98 0.97 -11.37 1.68
N GLY A 99 0.63 -11.30 2.97
CA GLY A 99 0.86 -12.38 3.94
C GLY A 99 2.26 -12.41 4.57
N HIS A 100 3.10 -11.41 4.32
CA HIS A 100 4.37 -11.30 5.03
C HIS A 100 4.13 -10.94 6.51
N PRO A 101 4.80 -11.61 7.47
CA PRO A 101 4.57 -11.35 8.90
C PRO A 101 4.87 -9.91 9.30
N ILE A 102 3.94 -9.32 10.07
CA ILE A 102 4.14 -8.03 10.73
C ILE A 102 5.07 -8.23 11.93
N LYS A 103 6.14 -7.42 12.01
CA LYS A 103 7.16 -7.50 13.07
C LYS A 103 6.74 -6.72 14.33
N LEU A 104 5.61 -7.10 14.91
CA LEU A 104 5.14 -6.62 16.21
C LEU A 104 5.05 -7.80 17.18
N GLU A 105 5.11 -7.50 18.48
CA GLU A 105 4.88 -8.51 19.51
C GLU A 105 3.45 -9.09 19.37
N PRO A 106 3.25 -10.40 19.58
CA PRO A 106 1.94 -11.04 19.43
C PRO A 106 0.83 -10.35 20.25
N GLU A 107 1.14 -9.94 21.49
CA GLU A 107 0.19 -9.23 22.36
C GLU A 107 -0.28 -7.90 21.75
N VAL A 108 0.57 -7.20 21.01
CA VAL A 108 0.21 -5.94 20.33
C VAL A 108 -0.71 -6.23 19.14
N ILE A 109 -0.43 -7.28 18.38
CA ILE A 109 -1.28 -7.70 17.26
C ILE A 109 -2.66 -8.12 17.77
N GLU A 110 -2.71 -8.93 18.83
CA GLU A 110 -3.96 -9.35 19.47
C GLU A 110 -4.76 -8.14 20.01
N GLN A 111 -4.07 -7.17 20.63
CA GLN A 111 -4.71 -5.95 21.11
C GLN A 111 -5.33 -5.12 19.98
N ILE A 112 -4.63 -4.99 18.84
CA ILE A 112 -5.13 -4.27 17.66
C ILE A 112 -6.32 -5.01 17.05
N ALA A 113 -6.22 -6.34 16.90
CA ALA A 113 -7.30 -7.18 16.35
C ALA A 113 -8.56 -7.17 17.23
N ALA A 114 -8.42 -6.89 18.53
CA ALA A 114 -9.52 -6.81 19.50
C ALA A 114 -10.24 -5.44 19.52
N LEU A 115 -9.82 -4.46 18.72
CA LEU A 115 -10.50 -3.16 18.65
C LEU A 115 -11.95 -3.33 18.15
N ASP A 116 -12.92 -2.89 18.94
CA ASP A 116 -14.36 -3.06 18.70
C ASP A 116 -15.04 -1.82 18.09
N LYS A 117 -14.23 -0.88 17.57
CA LYS A 117 -14.69 0.37 16.98
C LYS A 117 -14.25 0.48 15.54
N GLU A 118 -15.16 0.97 14.71
CA GLU A 118 -14.83 1.41 13.36
C GLU A 118 -13.91 2.64 13.44
N LEU A 119 -12.74 2.55 12.81
CA LEU A 119 -11.76 3.61 12.74
C LEU A 119 -11.49 3.93 11.27
N ASP A 120 -11.80 5.16 10.86
CA ASP A 120 -11.40 5.72 9.57
C ASP A 120 -10.31 6.76 9.79
N VAL A 121 -9.06 6.39 9.49
CA VAL A 121 -7.88 7.19 9.81
C VAL A 121 -7.27 7.77 8.53
N GLU A 122 -7.12 9.10 8.52
CA GLU A 122 -6.46 9.82 7.44
C GLU A 122 -5.18 10.49 7.95
N VAL A 123 -4.04 10.14 7.34
CA VAL A 123 -2.73 10.70 7.69
C VAL A 123 -2.25 11.61 6.56
N PHE A 124 -2.11 12.90 6.85
CA PHE A 124 -1.57 13.88 5.91
C PHE A 124 -0.06 14.00 6.08
N ILE A 125 0.68 13.83 4.97
CA ILE A 125 2.14 13.83 4.94
C ILE A 125 2.67 14.75 3.85
N SER A 126 3.97 15.02 3.87
CA SER A 126 4.70 15.56 2.72
C SER A 126 5.78 14.58 2.27
N LEU A 127 6.14 14.58 0.99
CA LEU A 127 7.19 13.69 0.45
C LEU A 127 8.57 13.96 1.08
N SER A 128 8.77 15.14 1.68
CA SER A 128 9.99 15.53 2.38
C SER A 128 9.98 15.23 3.89
N CYS A 129 8.87 14.72 4.42
CA CYS A 129 8.74 14.42 5.84
C CYS A 129 9.52 13.16 6.21
N GLN A 130 10.50 13.30 7.11
CA GLN A 130 11.34 12.20 7.58
C GLN A 130 10.65 11.32 8.63
N ASN A 131 9.72 11.89 9.40
CA ASN A 131 9.07 11.21 10.53
C ASN A 131 7.70 10.62 10.17
N CYS A 132 7.19 10.93 8.98
CA CYS A 132 5.89 10.48 8.52
C CYS A 132 5.81 8.96 8.24
N PRO A 133 6.87 8.31 7.72
CA PRO A 133 6.80 6.88 7.43
C PRO A 133 6.45 6.04 8.66
N ASP A 134 6.95 6.38 9.84
CA ASP A 134 6.66 5.61 11.07
C ASP A 134 5.16 5.63 11.40
N VAL A 135 4.52 6.79 11.26
CA VAL A 135 3.08 6.96 11.53
C VAL A 135 2.25 6.26 10.44
N VAL A 136 2.61 6.44 9.17
CA VAL A 136 1.93 5.80 8.05
C VAL A 136 2.04 4.29 8.15
N GLN A 137 3.22 3.76 8.45
CA GLN A 137 3.46 2.32 8.60
C GLN A 137 2.69 1.74 9.79
N ALA A 138 2.60 2.45 10.92
CA ALA A 138 1.83 2.00 12.07
C ALA A 138 0.35 1.80 11.72
N PHE A 139 -0.30 2.81 11.12
CA PHE A 139 -1.70 2.68 10.72
C PHE A 139 -1.90 1.69 9.56
N ASN A 140 -0.93 1.57 8.65
CA ASN A 140 -0.97 0.55 7.61
C ASN A 140 -0.90 -0.87 8.20
N MET A 141 -0.05 -1.11 9.20
CA MET A 141 0.00 -2.40 9.90
C MET A 141 -1.32 -2.70 10.60
N MET A 142 -1.91 -1.71 11.27
CA MET A 142 -3.24 -1.87 11.89
C MET A 142 -4.31 -2.25 10.88
N ALA A 143 -4.32 -1.63 9.69
CA ALA A 143 -5.27 -1.93 8.63
C ALA A 143 -5.02 -3.29 7.92
N ALA A 144 -3.86 -3.90 8.13
CA ALA A 144 -3.48 -5.18 7.55
C ALA A 144 -3.65 -6.38 8.53
N ILE A 145 -3.96 -6.10 9.80
CA ILE A 145 -4.33 -7.07 10.84
C ILE A 145 -5.84 -7.32 10.74
#